data_AF-A0A2S6TBR3-F1
#
_entry.id   AF-A0A2S6TBR3-F1
#
_cell.length_a   1.000
_cell.length_b   1.000
_cell.length_c   1.000
_cell.angle_alpha   90.00
_cell.angle_beta   90.00
_cell.angle_gamma   90.00
#
_symmetry.space_group_name_H-M   'P 1'
#
loop_
_entity.id
_entity.type
_entity.pdbx_description
1 polymer ?
#
loop_
_entity_poly.entity_id
_entity_poly.type
_entity_poly.pdbx_seq_one_letter_code
_entity_poly.pdbx_strand_id
1 'polypeptide(L)' 'MKKSAASHNAKKRRMRKKRLPPGVPNPVDIHVGGRVRQRRTLLGLSQEKLGDAVGLTFQQIQK' A
#
# COMPACT_ATOMS: atom_id res chain seq x y z
N MET A 1 -51.02 1.57 -13.03
CA MET A 1 -50.16 1.83 -11.84
C MET A 1 -49.42 0.55 -11.48
N LYS A 2 -48.08 0.52 -11.62
CA LYS A 2 -47.10 -0.10 -10.71
C LYS A 2 -45.70 0.13 -11.29
N LYS A 3 -44.80 0.49 -10.39
CA LYS A 3 -43.53 1.21 -10.60
C LYS A 3 -42.39 0.26 -11.03
N SER A 4 -41.47 0.85 -11.79
CA SER A 4 -40.02 0.63 -11.87
C SER A 4 -39.39 -0.60 -11.19
N ALA A 5 -38.58 -1.32 -11.97
CA ALA A 5 -37.38 -1.98 -11.47
C ALA A 5 -36.23 -1.70 -12.45
N ALA A 6 -35.64 -0.52 -12.30
CA ALA A 6 -34.37 -0.18 -12.93
C ALA A 6 -33.22 -0.99 -12.31
N SER A 7 -32.24 -1.27 -13.16
CA SER A 7 -30.83 -1.50 -12.81
C SER A 7 -30.44 -2.88 -12.26
N HIS A 8 -30.08 -3.76 -13.19
CA HIS A 8 -29.24 -4.95 -12.94
C HIS A 8 -27.77 -4.59 -12.58
N ASN A 9 -27.46 -3.33 -12.21
CA ASN A 9 -26.09 -2.83 -12.09
C ASN A 9 -25.66 -2.54 -10.64
N ALA A 10 -26.05 -3.39 -9.69
CA ALA A 10 -25.68 -3.22 -8.27
C ALA A 10 -24.59 -4.19 -7.76
N LYS A 11 -24.20 -5.21 -8.54
CA LYS A 11 -23.13 -6.17 -8.19
C LYS A 11 -21.71 -5.63 -8.40
N LYS A 12 -21.56 -4.41 -8.92
CA LYS A 12 -20.27 -3.72 -9.12
C LYS A 12 -19.92 -2.75 -7.98
N ARG A 13 -20.54 -2.88 -6.80
CA ARG A 13 -20.19 -2.08 -5.63
C ARG A 13 -18.95 -2.67 -4.96
N ARG A 14 -17.77 -2.23 -5.43
CA ARG A 14 -16.44 -2.24 -4.80
C ARG A 14 -16.30 -3.29 -3.68
N MET A 15 -15.59 -4.39 -3.98
CA MET A 15 -14.88 -5.18 -2.98
C MET A 15 -14.19 -4.20 -2.01
N ARG A 16 -14.80 -3.92 -0.85
CA ARG A 16 -14.16 -3.15 0.20
C ARG A 16 -13.00 -4.03 0.64
N LYS A 17 -11.76 -3.64 0.28
CA LYS A 17 -10.51 -4.29 0.72
C LYS A 17 -10.69 -4.59 2.22
N LYS A 18 -10.88 -5.87 2.58
CA LYS A 18 -11.02 -6.26 3.99
C LYS A 18 -9.74 -5.79 4.67
N ARG A 19 -9.84 -4.86 5.61
CA ARG A 19 -8.70 -4.51 6.47
C ARG A 19 -8.32 -5.78 7.22
N LEU A 20 -7.04 -6.12 7.20
CA LEU A 20 -6.52 -7.26 7.96
C LEU A 20 -6.68 -6.99 9.47
N PRO A 21 -6.72 -8.04 10.31
CA PRO A 21 -6.76 -7.88 11.76
C PRO A 21 -5.63 -6.98 12.26
N PRO A 22 -5.85 -6.20 13.34
CA PRO A 22 -4.78 -5.43 13.97
C PRO A 22 -3.56 -6.32 14.28
N GLY A 23 -2.35 -5.82 14.02
CA GLY A 23 -1.10 -6.56 14.25
C GLY A 23 -0.64 -7.45 13.09
N VAL A 24 -1.45 -7.64 12.05
CA VAL A 24 -1.00 -8.31 10.82
C VAL A 24 -0.50 -7.25 9.82
N PRO A 25 0.80 -7.25 9.46
CA PRO A 25 1.30 -6.35 8.44
C PRO A 25 0.61 -6.61 7.11
N ASN A 26 0.33 -5.56 6.35
CA ASN A 26 -0.25 -5.72 5.03
C ASN A 26 0.75 -6.47 4.13
N PRO A 27 0.34 -7.54 3.41
CA PRO A 27 1.20 -8.27 2.49
C PRO A 27 1.89 -7.36 1.47
N VAL A 28 1.23 -6.26 1.06
CA VAL A 28 1.82 -5.26 0.18
C VAL A 28 3.02 -4.57 0.84
N ASP A 29 2.90 -4.19 2.11
CA ASP A 29 3.96 -3.48 2.83
C ASP A 29 5.18 -4.39 3.02
N ILE A 30 4.96 -5.68 3.31
CA ILE A 30 6.03 -6.68 3.39
C ILE A 30 6.77 -6.79 2.05
N HIS A 31 6.02 -6.95 0.95
CA HIS A 31 6.60 -7.12 -0.37
C HIS A 31 7.36 -5.87 -0.82
N VAL A 32 6.74 -4.69 -0.71
CA VAL A 32 7.33 -3.42 -1.14
C VAL A 32 8.54 -3.08 -0.27
N GLY A 33 8.45 -3.22 1.06
CA GLY A 33 9.56 -2.98 1.97
C GLY A 33 10.76 -3.88 1.67
N GLY A 34 10.52 -5.15 1.37
CA GLY A 34 11.57 -6.08 0.91
C GLY A 34 12.27 -5.61 -0.36
N ARG A 35 11.51 -5.15 -1.37
CA ARG A 35 12.06 -4.65 -2.65
C ARG A 35 12.85 -3.36 -2.47
N VAL A 36 12.34 -2.42 -1.68
CA VAL A 36 13.03 -1.17 -1.36
C VAL A 36 14.35 -1.45 -0.66
N ARG A 37 14.36 -2.34 0.35
CA ARG A 37 15.60 -2.76 1.03
C ARG A 37 16.60 -3.40 0.07
N GLN A 38 16.15 -4.35 -0.76
CA GLN A 38 17.01 -5.01 -1.74
C GLN A 38 17.66 -3.99 -2.69
N ARG A 39 16.87 -3.09 -3.28
CA ARG A 39 17.38 -2.08 -4.21
C ARG A 39 18.34 -1.12 -3.52
N ARG A 40 18.03 -0.67 -2.31
CA ARG A 40 18.91 0.18 -1.49
C ARG A 40 20.27 -0.48 -1.26
N THR A 41 20.28 -1.75 -0.84
CA THR A 41 21.53 -2.50 -0.61
C THR A 41 22.33 -2.69 -1.90
N LEU A 42 21.67 -3.07 -3.00
CA LEU A 42 22.33 -3.25 -4.30
C LEU A 42 22.98 -1.96 -4.82
N LEU A 43 22.39 -0.80 -4.50
CA LEU A 43 22.94 0.50 -4.86
C LEU A 43 23.93 1.05 -3.82
N GLY A 44 24.23 0.30 -2.74
CA GLY A 44 25.11 0.77 -1.67
C GLY A 44 24.59 1.98 -0.91
N LEU A 45 23.28 2.23 -0.93
CA LEU A 45 22.68 3.41 -0.33
C LEU A 45 22.46 3.21 1.18
N SER A 46 22.79 4.24 1.96
CA SER A 46 22.32 4.33 3.35
C SER A 46 20.81 4.58 3.37
N GLN A 47 20.19 4.39 4.54
CA GLN A 47 18.76 4.64 4.73
C GLN A 47 18.43 6.13 4.58
N GLU A 48 19.29 6.99 5.07
CA GLU A 48 19.20 8.45 4.89
C GLU A 48 19.26 8.85 3.40
N LYS A 49 20.25 8.34 2.66
CA LYS A 49 20.37 8.61 1.21
C LYS A 49 19.19 8.09 0.40
N LEU A 50 18.57 6.99 0.83
CA LEU A 50 17.32 6.53 0.23
C LEU A 50 16.19 7.52 0.48
N GLY A 51 16.04 8.00 1.73
CA GLY A 51 15.05 9.00 2.11
C GLY A 51 15.15 10.28 1.28
N ASP A 52 16.37 10.81 1.14
CA ASP A 52 16.64 12.00 0.31
C ASP A 52 16.22 11.79 -1.15
N ALA A 53 16.54 10.61 -1.72
CA ALA A 53 16.22 10.28 -3.10
C ALA A 53 14.71 10.14 -3.39
N VAL A 54 13.90 9.87 -2.36
CA VAL A 54 12.43 9.74 -2.49
C VAL A 54 11.65 10.88 -1.82
N GLY A 55 12.35 11.91 -1.32
CA GLY A 55 11.73 13.07 -0.67
C GLY A 55 11.06 12.76 0.67
N LEU A 56 11.58 11.79 1.42
CA LEU A 56 11.10 11.43 2.76
C LEU A 56 12.01 12.00 3.84
N THR A 57 11.42 12.39 4.97
CA THR A 57 12.19 12.83 6.14
C THR A 57 12.94 11.67 6.79
N PHE A 58 14.03 11.96 7.50
CA PHE A 58 14.82 10.96 8.22
C PHE A 58 13.98 10.10 9.20
N GLN A 59 13.01 10.72 9.87
CA GLN A 59 12.13 10.00 10.79
C GLN A 59 11.17 9.04 10.06
N GLN A 60 10.69 9.40 8.86
CA GLN A 60 9.80 8.56 8.06
C GLN A 60 10.52 7.37 7.45
N ILE A 61 11.80 7.51 7.12
CA ILE A 61 12.57 6.39 6.57
C ILE A 61 13.00 5.40 7.66
N GLN A 62 13.13 5.84 8.92
CA GLN A 62 13.53 5.01 10.07
C GLN A 62 12.39 4.22 10.71
N LYS A 63 11.18 4.81 10.78
CA LYS A 63 9.99 4.20 11.39
C LYS A 63 9.39 3.12 10.49
#